data_AF-A0A947UX41-F1
#
_entry.id   AF-A0A947UX41-F1
#
_cell.length_a   1.000
_cell.length_b   1.000
_cell.length_c   1.000
_cell.angle_alpha   90.00
_cell.angle_beta   90.00
_cell.angle_gamma   90.00
#
_symmetry.space_group_name_H-M   'P 1'
#
loop_
_entity.id
_entity.type
_entity.pdbx_description
1 polymer ?
#
loop_
_entity_poly.entity_id
_entity_poly.type
_entity_poly.pdbx_seq_one_letter_code
_entity_poly.pdbx_strand_id
1 'polypeptide(L)'
;MATGKTIPSVAGKRARIDWPEIRQRLETASASIEHAALPNPEETRRILKARAQALGRKSEAAEAIGERIEVVEFMLAQERYAVESEHVRDVYPLEHLTPVPCTPAFVLGIVNLRG
;
A
#
# COMPACT_ATOMS: atom_id res chain seq x y z
N MET A 1 -28.75 39.78 62.48
CA MET A 1 -28.58 38.39 62.95
C MET A 1 -27.23 37.92 62.47
N ALA A 2 -26.38 37.53 63.41
CA ALA A 2 -24.95 37.32 63.25
C ALA A 2 -24.58 35.88 62.85
N THR A 3 -23.26 35.68 62.73
CA THR A 3 -22.48 34.42 62.62
C THR A 3 -22.30 33.92 61.18
N GLY A 4 -21.12 33.68 60.60
CA GLY A 4 -19.73 33.66 61.08
C GLY A 4 -19.06 32.34 60.67
N LYS A 5 -18.12 32.34 59.70
CA LYS A 5 -16.96 31.42 59.69
C LYS A 5 -15.91 31.79 58.63
N THR A 6 -14.68 31.42 58.99
CA THR A 6 -13.32 31.79 58.56
C THR A 6 -12.73 30.98 57.37
N ILE A 7 -11.96 31.68 56.47
CA ILE A 7 -10.60 31.46 55.83
C ILE A 7 -10.12 29.98 55.60
N PRO A 8 -9.43 29.56 54.48
CA PRO A 8 -8.25 30.21 53.83
C PRO A 8 -8.23 30.27 52.29
N SER A 9 -7.76 31.36 51.66
CA SER A 9 -6.36 31.78 51.44
C SER A 9 -5.43 30.67 50.96
N VAL A 10 -5.32 30.51 49.63
CA VAL A 10 -4.16 29.88 48.99
C VAL A 10 -3.63 30.83 47.93
N ALA A 11 -2.58 31.55 48.31
CA ALA A 11 -1.68 32.25 47.41
C ALA A 11 -0.93 31.22 46.55
N GLY A 12 -0.96 31.38 45.22
CA GLY A 12 -0.19 30.56 44.29
C GLY A 12 0.36 31.42 43.17
N LYS A 13 1.64 31.79 43.29
CA LYS A 13 2.39 32.70 42.40
C LYS A 13 2.27 32.27 40.94
N ARG A 14 1.96 33.22 40.03
CA ARG A 14 2.34 33.10 38.62
C ARG A 14 3.87 33.05 38.56
N ALA A 15 4.43 31.85 38.53
CA ALA A 15 5.88 31.65 38.43
C ALA A 15 6.35 32.24 37.10
N ARG A 16 7.13 33.31 37.19
CA ARG A 16 7.84 33.97 36.10
C ARG A 16 8.77 32.93 35.49
N ILE A 17 8.50 32.50 34.25
CA ILE A 17 9.23 31.43 33.57
C ILE A 17 10.74 31.77 33.58
N ASP A 18 11.52 30.96 34.29
CA ASP A 18 12.97 31.08 34.35
C ASP A 18 13.58 30.44 33.09
N TRP A 19 13.58 31.22 32.01
CA TRP A 19 14.13 30.83 30.72
C TRP A 19 15.59 30.34 30.78
N PRO A 20 16.48 30.92 31.61
CA PRO A 20 17.81 30.35 31.87
C PRO A 20 17.78 28.91 32.38
N GLU A 21 16.96 28.60 33.39
CA GLU A 21 16.85 27.24 33.94
C GLU A 21 16.31 26.24 32.92
N ILE A 22 15.31 26.66 32.14
CA ILE A 22 14.74 25.84 31.07
C ILE A 22 15.78 25.55 29.99
N ARG A 23 16.59 26.54 29.61
CA ARG A 23 17.70 26.32 28.66
C ARG A 23 18.73 25.35 29.22
N GLN A 24 19.11 25.49 30.48
CA GLN A 24 20.08 24.58 31.11
C GLN A 24 19.54 23.14 31.21
N ARG A 25 18.24 22.98 31.52
CA ARG A 25 17.56 21.68 31.49
C ARG A 25 17.49 21.09 30.09
N LEU A 26 17.20 21.90 29.07
CA LEU A 26 17.17 21.47 27.67
C LEU A 26 18.56 21.11 27.16
N GLU A 27 19.61 21.84 27.53
CA GLU A 27 21.00 21.51 27.18
C GLU A 27 21.43 20.19 27.84
N THR A 28 21.10 19.99 29.11
CA THR A 28 21.40 18.73 29.82
C THR A 28 20.67 17.55 29.18
N ALA A 29 19.39 17.74 28.80
CA ALA A 29 18.61 16.73 28.10
C ALA A 29 19.10 16.50 26.66
N SER A 30 19.46 17.55 25.93
CA SER A 30 19.98 17.47 24.55
C SER A 30 21.33 16.77 24.52
N ALA A 31 22.25 17.09 25.42
CA ALA A 31 23.53 16.40 25.55
C ALA A 31 23.33 14.90 25.83
N SER A 32 22.32 14.55 26.64
CA SER A 32 21.96 13.15 26.91
C SER A 32 21.38 12.43 25.67
N ILE A 33 20.65 13.15 24.82
CA ILE A 33 20.04 12.63 23.59
C ILE A 33 21.08 12.54 22.45
N GLU A 34 21.98 13.51 22.33
CA GLU A 34 23.10 13.48 21.38
C GLU A 34 24.06 12.33 21.69
N HIS A 35 24.23 11.99 22.97
CA HIS A 35 24.94 10.78 23.40
C HIS A 35 24.10 9.49 23.32
N ALA A 36 22.78 9.57 23.15
CA ALA A 36 21.90 8.43 22.84
C ALA A 36 21.98 8.06 21.35
N ALA A 37 23.21 7.82 20.92
CA ALA A 37 23.70 7.00 19.82
C ALA A 37 22.77 6.83 18.61
N LEU A 38 23.16 7.50 17.51
CA LEU A 38 22.95 6.93 16.18
C LEU A 38 23.38 5.45 16.22
N PRO A 39 22.55 4.50 15.72
CA PRO A 39 22.93 3.10 15.71
C PRO A 39 24.25 2.95 14.98
N ASN A 40 25.14 2.11 15.53
CA ASN A 40 26.39 1.82 14.83
C ASN A 40 26.09 1.29 13.41
N PRO A 41 27.03 1.42 12.45
CA PRO A 41 26.78 1.01 11.07
C PRO A 41 26.33 -0.45 10.92
N GLU A 42 26.78 -1.35 11.80
CA GLU A 42 26.38 -2.76 11.77
C GLU A 42 24.94 -2.96 12.22
N GLU A 43 24.50 -2.21 13.23
CA GLU A 43 23.16 -2.23 13.78
C GLU A 43 22.16 -1.59 12.82
N THR A 44 22.55 -0.49 12.18
CA THR A 44 21.82 0.08 11.04
C THR A 44 21.66 -0.98 9.94
N ARG A 45 22.75 -1.69 9.58
CA ARG A 45 22.71 -2.75 8.56
C ARG A 45 21.82 -3.92 8.99
N ARG A 46 21.84 -4.31 10.27
CA ARG A 46 20.97 -5.35 10.84
C ARG A 46 19.50 -4.94 10.76
N ILE A 47 19.17 -3.72 11.18
CA ILE A 47 17.80 -3.18 11.14
C ILE A 47 17.29 -3.10 9.70
N LEU A 48 18.08 -2.55 8.79
CA LEU A 48 17.70 -2.44 7.37
C LEU A 48 17.54 -3.83 6.72
N LYS A 49 18.41 -4.79 7.05
CA LYS A 49 18.28 -6.17 6.56
C LYS A 49 17.02 -6.84 7.09
N ALA A 50 16.71 -6.69 8.38
CA ALA A 50 15.50 -7.23 8.98
C ALA A 50 14.23 -6.62 8.34
N ARG A 51 14.22 -5.31 8.10
CA ARG A 51 13.12 -4.62 7.40
C ARG A 51 12.97 -5.07 5.96
N ALA A 52 14.07 -5.18 5.22
CA ALA A 52 14.06 -5.67 3.84
C ALA A 52 13.53 -7.10 3.76
N GLN A 53 13.87 -7.97 4.73
CA GLN A 53 13.32 -9.33 4.82
C GLN A 53 11.83 -9.33 5.15
N ALA A 54 11.38 -8.47 6.07
CA ALA A 54 9.96 -8.36 6.44
C ALA A 54 9.09 -7.81 5.29
N LEU A 55 9.59 -6.81 4.56
CA LEU A 55 8.90 -6.18 3.43
C LEU A 55 9.05 -6.97 2.12
N GLY A 56 10.15 -7.71 1.96
CA GLY A 56 10.45 -8.51 0.78
C GLY A 56 9.84 -9.90 0.79
N ARG A 57 9.21 -10.33 1.89
CA ARG A 57 8.30 -11.48 1.87
C ARG A 57 7.14 -11.12 0.95
N LYS A 58 7.17 -11.68 -0.27
CA LYS A 58 6.00 -11.73 -1.15
C LYS A 58 4.84 -12.18 -0.26
N SER A 59 3.80 -11.37 -0.17
CA SER A 59 2.66 -11.69 0.69
C SER A 59 2.04 -12.99 0.18
N GLU A 60 2.40 -14.13 0.77
CA GLU A 60 1.71 -15.41 0.57
C GLU A 60 0.21 -15.25 0.90
N ALA A 61 -0.12 -14.32 1.80
CA ALA A 61 -1.49 -13.94 2.11
C ALA A 61 -2.22 -13.24 0.94
N ALA A 62 -1.51 -12.56 0.03
CA ALA A 62 -2.10 -12.01 -1.19
C ALA A 62 -2.28 -13.09 -2.28
N GLU A 63 -1.52 -14.19 -2.20
CA GLU A 63 -1.66 -15.29 -3.16
C GLU A 63 -2.87 -16.19 -2.87
N ALA A 64 -3.42 -16.15 -1.65
CA ALA A 64 -4.41 -17.10 -1.14
C ALA A 64 -5.85 -16.56 -0.92
N ILE A 65 -6.18 -15.30 -1.26
CA ILE A 65 -7.49 -14.70 -0.92
C ILE A 65 -8.13 -13.96 -2.10
N GLY A 66 -8.18 -14.61 -3.26
CA GLY A 66 -8.99 -14.12 -4.38
C GLY A 66 -9.33 -15.26 -5.33
N GLU A 67 -10.56 -15.30 -5.82
CA GLU A 67 -10.92 -16.12 -6.96
C GLU A 67 -10.03 -15.70 -8.13
N ARG A 68 -9.23 -16.64 -8.64
CA ARG A 68 -8.40 -16.42 -9.84
C ARG A 68 -9.15 -16.98 -11.02
N ILE A 69 -9.28 -16.18 -12.06
CA ILE A 69 -9.78 -16.62 -13.36
C ILE A 69 -8.60 -16.92 -14.28
N GLU A 70 -8.68 -18.04 -15.00
CA GLU A 70 -7.75 -18.34 -16.08
C GLU A 70 -8.23 -17.62 -17.34
N VAL A 71 -7.32 -16.96 -18.05
CA VAL A 71 -7.67 -16.16 -19.23
C VAL A 71 -6.73 -16.44 -20.39
N VAL A 72 -7.26 -16.33 -21.61
CA VAL A 72 -6.48 -16.28 -22.85
C VAL A 72 -6.29 -14.82 -23.25
N GLU A 73 -5.05 -14.38 -23.29
CA GLU A 73 -4.67 -13.03 -23.69
C GLU A 73 -4.37 -12.95 -25.20
N PHE A 74 -4.78 -11.85 -25.84
CA PHE A 74 -4.47 -11.57 -27.23
C PHE A 74 -4.35 -10.06 -27.51
N MET A 75 -3.71 -9.72 -28.63
CA MET A 75 -3.60 -8.35 -29.12
C MET A 75 -4.71 -8.05 -30.12
N LEU A 76 -5.37 -6.91 -29.97
CA LEU A 76 -6.25 -6.34 -30.98
C LEU A 76 -5.75 -4.94 -31.32
N ALA A 77 -5.26 -4.78 -32.56
CA ALA A 77 -4.52 -3.59 -32.97
C ALA A 77 -3.32 -3.32 -32.01
N GLN A 78 -3.35 -2.24 -31.24
CA GLN A 78 -2.28 -1.87 -30.30
C GLN A 78 -2.63 -2.15 -28.83
N GLU A 79 -3.78 -2.78 -28.57
CA GLU A 79 -4.32 -2.97 -27.22
C GLU A 79 -4.35 -4.44 -26.81
N ARG A 80 -4.18 -4.70 -25.51
CA ARG A 80 -4.22 -6.06 -24.92
C ARG A 80 -5.61 -6.35 -24.39
N TYR A 81 -6.17 -7.48 -24.80
CA TYR A 81 -7.45 -7.99 -24.34
C TYR A 81 -7.29 -9.41 -23.80
N ALA A 82 -8.24 -9.84 -22.99
CA ALA A 82 -8.30 -11.19 -22.48
C ALA A 82 -9.76 -11.67 -22.37
N VAL A 83 -9.96 -12.97 -22.54
CA VAL A 83 -11.24 -13.65 -22.30
C VAL A 83 -11.01 -14.82 -21.36
N GLU A 84 -12.01 -15.17 -20.55
CA GLU A 84 -11.93 -16.33 -19.65
C GLU A 84 -11.74 -17.62 -20.44
N SER A 85 -10.78 -18.44 -20.01
CA SER A 85 -10.40 -19.67 -20.71
C SER A 85 -11.55 -20.67 -20.77
N GLU A 86 -12.48 -20.65 -19.82
CA GLU A 86 -13.67 -21.52 -19.83
C GLU A 86 -14.61 -21.27 -21.03
N HIS A 87 -14.54 -20.08 -21.65
CA HIS A 87 -15.33 -19.74 -22.83
C HIS A 87 -14.58 -19.98 -24.14
N VAL A 88 -13.31 -20.40 -24.08
CA VAL A 88 -12.46 -20.65 -25.26
C VAL A 88 -12.45 -22.13 -25.57
N ARG A 89 -12.97 -22.51 -26.74
CA ARG A 89 -12.92 -23.91 -27.20
C ARG A 89 -11.57 -24.26 -27.83
N ASP A 90 -11.13 -23.45 -28.79
CA ASP A 90 -9.90 -23.65 -29.53
C ASP A 90 -9.36 -22.30 -30.05
N VAL A 91 -8.07 -22.23 -30.34
CA VAL A 91 -7.42 -21.10 -31.00
C VAL A 91 -6.88 -21.56 -32.35
N TYR A 92 -7.35 -20.92 -33.42
CA TYR A 92 -6.96 -21.22 -34.80
C TYR A 92 -6.56 -19.94 -35.55
N PRO A 93 -5.57 -20.02 -36.45
CA PRO A 93 -5.35 -18.95 -37.41
C PRO A 93 -6.59 -18.79 -38.30
N LEU A 94 -6.94 -17.54 -38.62
CA LEU A 94 -8.06 -17.26 -39.49
C LEU A 94 -7.71 -17.59 -40.94
N GLU A 95 -8.27 -18.68 -41.44
CA GLU A 95 -8.10 -19.16 -42.82
C GLU A 95 -9.46 -19.45 -43.45
N HIS A 96 -9.56 -19.35 -44.79
CA HIS A 96 -10.74 -19.76 -45.56
C HIS A 96 -12.09 -19.15 -45.12
N LEU A 97 -12.10 -17.87 -44.77
CA LEU A 97 -13.31 -17.11 -44.45
C LEU A 97 -14.27 -17.05 -45.66
N THR A 98 -15.50 -17.53 -45.48
CA THR A 98 -16.57 -17.46 -46.47
C THR A 98 -17.59 -16.40 -46.06
N PRO A 99 -17.78 -15.32 -46.85
CA PRO A 99 -18.75 -14.27 -46.52
C PRO A 99 -20.19 -14.78 -46.63
N VAL A 100 -21.06 -14.31 -45.74
CA VAL A 100 -22.48 -14.67 -45.73
C VAL A 100 -23.31 -13.45 -46.14
N PRO A 101 -24.21 -13.56 -47.13
CA PRO A 101 -25.04 -12.43 -47.54
C PRO A 101 -26.03 -12.04 -46.44
N CYS A 102 -26.42 -10.76 -46.42
CA CYS A 102 -27.43 -10.21 -45.50
C CYS A 102 -27.10 -10.31 -44.00
N THR A 103 -25.83 -10.42 -43.61
CA THR A 103 -25.40 -10.38 -42.20
C THR A 103 -25.07 -8.96 -41.74
N PRO A 104 -25.22 -8.66 -40.43
CA PRO A 104 -24.74 -7.40 -39.85
C PRO A 104 -23.24 -7.19 -40.09
N ALA A 105 -22.80 -5.93 -40.13
CA ALA A 105 -21.41 -5.57 -40.44
C ALA A 105 -20.35 -6.14 -39.48
N PHE A 106 -20.74 -6.50 -38.25
CA PHE A 106 -19.84 -7.13 -37.27
C PHE A 106 -19.67 -8.64 -37.51
N VAL A 107 -20.47 -9.24 -38.40
CA VAL A 107 -20.34 -10.65 -38.79
C VAL A 107 -19.56 -10.69 -40.10
N LEU A 108 -18.31 -11.12 -40.00
CA LEU A 108 -17.42 -11.17 -41.15
C LEU A 108 -17.73 -12.35 -42.10
N GLY A 109 -18.24 -13.46 -41.58
CA GLY A 109 -18.57 -14.66 -42.36
C GLY A 109 -18.54 -15.93 -41.52
N ILE A 110 -18.33 -17.07 -42.18
CA ILE A 110 -18.17 -18.40 -41.57
C ILE A 110 -16.81 -19.01 -41.94
N VAL A 111 -16.32 -19.90 -41.10
CA VAL A 111 -15.14 -20.74 -41.34
C VAL A 111 -15.48 -22.18 -41.01
N ASN A 112 -14.84 -23.13 -41.70
CA ASN A 112 -14.95 -24.54 -41.38
C ASN A 112 -13.82 -24.93 -40.42
N LEU A 113 -14.18 -25.37 -39.21
CA LEU A 113 -13.25 -25.89 -38.22
C LEU A 113 -13.41 -27.41 -38.12
N ARG A 114 -12.42 -28.14 -38.63
CA ARG A 114 -12.32 -29.62 -38.59
C ARG A 114 -13.37 -30.40 -39.42
N GLY A 115 -13.87 -29.85 -40.53
CA GLY A 115 -14.59 -30.60 -41.56
C GLY A 115 -16.05 -30.21 -41.74
#